data_AF-A0A9E6DGL4-F1
#
_entry.id   AF-A0A9E6DGL4-F1
#
_cell.length_a   1.000
_cell.length_b   1.000
_cell.length_c   1.000
_cell.angle_alpha   90.00
_cell.angle_beta   90.00
_cell.angle_gamma   90.00
#
_symmetry.space_group_name_H-M   'P 1'
#
loop_
_entity.id
_entity.type
_entity.pdbx_description
1 polymer ?
#
loop_
_entity_poly.entity_id
_entity_poly.type
_entity_poly.pdbx_seq_one_letter_code
_entity_poly.pdbx_strand_id
1 'polypeptide(L)'
;MPAIKIEAFTFEYNQLQDRICLGGNLYNDKAEISFWLTRRLVLRLLTAAVELVQKTSPKITNTPQEHKLAMAQFEHQCAQQKGSSNVEKTAPLSGSNVQPINANILHRMDISCKDQRYKVSFFVVDTEEAVAISYLDSGQFHQVLSFIHSGALELEWGVEADLFASDDAQQQYTLQ
;
A
#
# COMPACT_ATOMS: atom_id res chain seq x y z
N MET A 1 -6.91 24.47 -2.29
CA MET A 1 -5.94 24.20 -3.38
C MET A 1 -6.41 22.94 -4.10
N PRO A 2 -6.23 22.79 -5.42
CA PRO A 2 -6.61 21.55 -6.10
C PRO A 2 -5.73 20.39 -5.61
N ALA A 3 -6.34 19.21 -5.43
CA ALA A 3 -5.64 18.01 -5.01
C ALA A 3 -4.57 17.61 -6.04
N ILE A 4 -3.37 17.26 -5.57
CA ILE A 4 -2.29 16.76 -6.43
C ILE A 4 -2.65 15.36 -6.94
N LYS A 5 -2.53 15.15 -8.26
CA LYS A 5 -2.70 13.81 -8.84
C LYS A 5 -1.39 13.05 -8.78
N ILE A 6 -1.38 11.94 -8.03
CA ILE A 6 -0.23 11.03 -7.93
C ILE A 6 -0.33 9.99 -9.04
N GLU A 7 0.71 9.93 -9.87
CA GLU A 7 0.81 8.96 -10.97
C GLU A 7 1.96 7.97 -10.80
N ALA A 8 2.95 8.31 -9.98
CA ALA A 8 4.04 7.42 -9.59
C ALA A 8 4.20 7.43 -8.07
N PHE A 9 4.43 6.25 -7.49
CA PHE A 9 4.64 6.07 -6.07
C PHE A 9 6.09 5.65 -5.79
N THR A 10 6.67 6.23 -4.75
CA THR A 10 7.97 5.86 -4.19
C THR A 10 7.78 5.56 -2.71
N PHE A 11 8.48 4.56 -2.19
CA PHE A 11 8.42 4.19 -0.78
C PHE A 11 9.82 4.16 -0.17
N GLU A 12 9.98 4.79 0.98
CA GLU A 12 11.18 4.71 1.80
C GLU A 12 10.82 4.29 3.22
N TYR A 13 11.60 3.37 3.79
CA TYR A 13 11.35 2.83 5.13
C TYR A 13 12.41 3.36 6.09
N ASN A 14 11.99 4.10 7.11
CA ASN A 14 12.89 4.69 8.09
C ASN A 14 12.78 3.95 9.42
N GLN A 15 13.72 3.04 9.68
CA GLN A 15 13.79 2.25 10.92
C GLN A 15 14.01 3.12 12.16
N LEU A 16 14.80 4.19 12.06
CA LEU A 16 15.10 5.06 13.21
C LEU A 16 13.88 5.86 13.66
N GLN A 17 13.02 6.25 12.71
CA GLN A 17 11.82 7.06 12.99
C GLN A 17 10.55 6.23 13.11
N ASP A 18 10.62 4.91 12.89
CA ASP A 18 9.50 3.98 12.88
C ASP A 18 8.36 4.42 11.94
N ARG A 19 8.72 4.80 10.70
CA ARG A 19 7.79 5.39 9.71
C ARG A 19 8.11 4.97 8.28
N ILE A 20 7.06 4.90 7.46
CA ILE A 20 7.16 4.73 6.01
C ILE A 20 6.91 6.09 5.35
N CYS A 21 7.83 6.54 4.50
CA CYS A 21 7.60 7.67 3.60
C CYS A 21 6.96 7.16 2.30
N LEU A 22 5.84 7.74 1.91
CA LEU A 22 5.24 7.56 0.59
C LEU A 22 5.42 8.86 -0.19
N GLY A 23 6.28 8.81 -1.20
CA GLY A 23 6.46 9.87 -2.19
C GLY A 23 5.48 9.67 -3.34
N GLY A 24 4.79 10.73 -3.71
CA GLY A 24 4.05 10.84 -4.96
C GLY A 24 4.85 11.72 -5.92
N ASN A 25 5.07 11.22 -7.13
CA ASN A 25 5.71 11.96 -8.22
C ASN A 25 7.18 12.37 -8.03
N LEU A 26 7.90 11.84 -7.03
CA LEU A 26 9.26 12.25 -6.59
C LEU A 26 10.36 12.24 -7.69
N TYR A 27 10.11 11.61 -8.84
CA TYR A 27 11.06 11.50 -9.94
C TYR A 27 10.39 11.73 -11.31
N ASN A 28 9.33 12.52 -11.35
CA ASN A 28 8.66 12.86 -12.60
C ASN A 28 8.41 14.38 -12.69
N ASP A 29 8.05 14.85 -13.89
CA ASP A 29 7.84 16.29 -14.14
C ASP A 29 6.53 16.86 -13.55
N LYS A 30 5.91 16.19 -12.57
CA LYS A 30 4.63 16.60 -11.96
C LYS A 30 4.85 17.14 -10.55
N ALA A 31 3.78 17.71 -9.98
CA ALA A 31 3.80 18.18 -8.62
C ALA A 31 4.10 17.02 -7.65
N GLU A 32 5.23 17.13 -6.96
CA GLU A 32 5.67 16.20 -5.93
C GLU A 32 4.88 16.41 -4.63
N ILE A 33 4.61 15.32 -3.93
CA ILE A 33 4.07 15.36 -2.58
C ILE A 33 4.57 14.15 -1.81
N SER A 34 4.91 14.30 -0.53
CA SER A 34 5.37 13.19 0.29
C SER A 34 4.60 13.11 1.59
N PHE A 35 4.42 11.89 2.08
CA PHE A 35 3.66 11.60 3.28
C PHE A 35 4.38 10.63 4.23
N TRP A 36 4.37 10.95 5.52
CA TRP A 36 4.72 10.00 6.57
C TRP A 36 3.50 9.17 6.95
N LEU A 37 3.61 7.85 6.77
CA LEU A 37 2.65 6.87 7.24
C LEU A 37 3.07 6.37 8.62
N THR A 38 2.13 6.38 9.55
CA THR A 38 2.32 5.88 10.91
C THR A 38 1.93 4.41 11.00
N ARG A 39 2.55 3.68 11.92
CA ARG A 39 2.20 2.28 12.23
C ARG A 39 0.69 2.05 12.36
N ARG A 40 0.02 2.86 13.17
CA ARG A 40 -1.44 2.72 13.40
C ARG A 40 -2.26 2.88 12.12
N LEU A 41 -1.89 3.83 11.25
CA LEU A 41 -2.59 4.03 9.99
C LEU A 41 -2.38 2.83 9.05
N VAL A 42 -1.14 2.36 8.94
CA VAL A 42 -0.79 1.25 8.05
C VAL A 42 -1.44 -0.05 8.47
N LEU A 43 -1.42 -0.40 9.76
CA LEU A 43 -2.06 -1.63 10.24
C LEU A 43 -3.57 -1.62 9.94
N ARG A 44 -4.26 -0.51 10.23
CA ARG A 44 -5.69 -0.37 9.91
C ARG A 44 -5.96 -0.42 8.41
N LEU A 45 -5.09 0.20 7.62
CA LEU A 45 -5.18 0.19 6.17
C LEU A 45 -5.05 -1.22 5.61
N LEU A 46 -4.03 -1.98 6.02
CA LEU A 46 -3.79 -3.33 5.50
C LEU A 46 -4.98 -4.26 5.81
N THR A 47 -5.52 -4.20 7.03
CA THR A 47 -6.74 -4.94 7.38
C THR A 47 -7.94 -4.53 6.50
N ALA A 48 -8.19 -3.22 6.35
CA ALA A 48 -9.30 -2.73 5.52
C ALA A 48 -9.10 -3.06 4.02
N ALA A 49 -7.86 -3.09 3.54
CA ALA A 49 -7.53 -3.40 2.17
C ALA A 49 -7.81 -4.86 1.83
N VAL A 50 -7.53 -5.79 2.75
CA VAL A 50 -7.88 -7.21 2.58
C VAL A 50 -9.39 -7.37 2.36
N GLU A 51 -10.21 -6.74 3.21
CA GLU A 51 -11.67 -6.78 3.03
C GLU A 51 -12.13 -6.12 1.73
N LEU A 52 -11.50 -4.99 1.36
CA LEU A 52 -11.86 -4.25 0.16
C LEU A 52 -11.63 -5.12 -1.08
N VAL A 53 -10.42 -5.69 -1.22
CA VAL A 53 -10.02 -6.54 -2.36
C VAL A 53 -10.99 -7.71 -2.54
N GLN A 54 -11.41 -8.35 -1.45
CA GLN A 54 -12.38 -9.46 -1.49
C GLN A 54 -13.76 -9.05 -2.00
N LYS A 55 -14.14 -7.78 -1.82
CA LYS A 55 -15.45 -7.22 -2.25
C LYS A 55 -15.39 -6.64 -3.66
N THR A 56 -14.23 -6.20 -4.13
CA THR A 56 -14.09 -5.39 -5.35
C THR A 56 -13.47 -6.12 -6.54
N SER A 57 -12.65 -7.16 -6.33
CA SER A 57 -12.08 -7.93 -7.45
C SER A 57 -13.13 -8.88 -8.04
N PRO A 58 -13.49 -8.77 -9.34
CA PRO A 58 -14.48 -9.65 -9.95
C PRO A 58 -14.15 -11.14 -9.84
N LYS A 59 -12.85 -11.48 -9.91
CA LYS A 59 -12.37 -12.86 -9.81
C LYS A 59 -12.56 -13.40 -8.39
N ILE A 60 -12.28 -12.58 -7.38
CA ILE A 60 -12.42 -12.97 -5.96
C ILE A 60 -13.89 -13.02 -5.56
N THR A 61 -14.71 -12.07 -6.02
CA THR A 61 -16.14 -12.04 -5.70
C THR A 61 -16.88 -13.29 -6.19
N ASN A 62 -16.49 -13.82 -7.36
CA ASN A 62 -17.05 -15.03 -7.95
C ASN A 62 -16.44 -16.34 -7.41
N THR A 63 -15.40 -16.25 -6.58
CA THR A 63 -14.75 -17.41 -5.96
C THR A 63 -15.52 -17.85 -4.71
N PRO A 64 -15.67 -19.17 -4.44
CA PRO A 64 -16.25 -19.67 -3.20
C PRO A 64 -15.58 -19.04 -1.97
N GLN A 65 -16.36 -18.79 -0.91
CA GLN A 65 -15.89 -18.05 0.26
C GLN A 65 -14.59 -18.62 0.85
N GLU A 66 -14.47 -19.94 0.89
CA GLU A 66 -13.31 -20.70 1.38
C GLU A 66 -12.02 -20.44 0.58
N HIS A 67 -12.12 -19.96 -0.65
CA HIS A 67 -10.98 -19.75 -1.55
C HIS A 67 -10.72 -18.27 -1.87
N LYS A 68 -11.50 -17.34 -1.31
CA LYS A 68 -11.36 -15.90 -1.61
C LYS A 68 -10.00 -15.35 -1.20
N LEU A 69 -9.50 -15.72 -0.02
CA LEU A 69 -8.20 -15.30 0.48
C LEU A 69 -7.05 -15.88 -0.37
N ALA A 70 -7.12 -17.17 -0.71
CA ALA A 70 -6.14 -17.80 -1.60
C ALA A 70 -6.10 -17.12 -2.98
N MET A 71 -7.27 -16.78 -3.55
CA MET A 71 -7.34 -16.03 -4.81
C MET A 71 -6.77 -14.62 -4.66
N ALA A 72 -7.07 -13.92 -3.56
CA ALA A 72 -6.53 -12.59 -3.28
C ALA A 72 -4.99 -12.62 -3.17
N GLN A 73 -4.45 -13.62 -2.48
CA GLN A 73 -3.00 -13.85 -2.35
C GLN A 73 -2.37 -14.11 -3.72
N PHE A 74 -3.01 -14.94 -4.56
CA PHE A 74 -2.54 -15.20 -5.92
C PHE A 74 -2.53 -13.94 -6.79
N GLU A 75 -3.59 -13.14 -6.77
CA GLU A 75 -3.63 -11.85 -7.48
C GLU A 75 -2.54 -10.89 -6.99
N HIS A 76 -2.30 -10.87 -5.68
CA HIS A 76 -1.25 -10.06 -5.07
C HIS A 76 0.15 -10.47 -5.54
N GLN A 77 0.48 -11.76 -5.49
CA GLN A 77 1.75 -12.29 -5.99
C GLN A 77 1.95 -12.03 -7.48
N CYS A 78 0.89 -12.21 -8.29
CA CYS A 78 0.92 -11.87 -9.71
C CYS A 78 1.23 -10.39 -9.96
N ALA A 79 0.67 -9.49 -9.14
CA ALA A 79 0.90 -8.05 -9.25
C ALA A 79 2.33 -7.66 -8.85
N GLN A 80 2.89 -8.30 -7.82
CA GLN A 80 4.29 -8.12 -7.40
C GLN A 80 5.27 -8.47 -8.54
N GLN A 81 5.06 -9.61 -9.21
CA GLN A 81 5.92 -10.04 -10.32
C GLN A 81 5.89 -9.08 -11.52
N LYS A 82 4.71 -8.50 -11.81
CA LYS A 82 4.54 -7.50 -12.88
C LYS A 82 5.10 -6.11 -12.53
N GLY A 83 5.28 -5.82 -11.23
CA GLY A 83 5.68 -4.51 -10.71
C GLY A 83 7.14 -4.14 -10.93
N SER A 84 7.96 -5.07 -11.42
CA SER A 84 9.39 -4.88 -11.69
C SER A 84 9.72 -3.82 -12.75
N SER A 85 8.72 -3.16 -13.37
CA SER A 85 8.93 -2.17 -14.43
C SER A 85 8.51 -0.72 -14.11
N ASN A 86 7.84 -0.43 -13.00
CA ASN A 86 7.34 0.95 -12.74
C ASN A 86 7.51 1.46 -11.30
N VAL A 87 7.99 0.63 -10.37
CA VAL A 87 8.33 1.06 -9.01
C VAL A 87 9.77 0.66 -8.75
N GLU A 88 10.68 1.61 -8.94
CA GLU A 88 12.10 1.39 -8.66
C GLU A 88 12.32 1.38 -7.16
N LYS A 89 12.86 0.28 -6.64
CA LYS A 89 13.49 0.25 -5.32
C LYS A 89 14.81 1.01 -5.45
N THR A 90 14.78 2.32 -5.24
CA THR A 90 16.02 3.11 -5.16
C THR A 90 16.75 2.73 -3.87
N ALA A 91 17.94 2.14 -4.01
CA ALA A 91 18.80 1.84 -2.87
C ALA A 91 19.13 3.13 -2.12
N PRO A 92 19.32 3.09 -0.78
CA PRO A 92 19.73 4.27 -0.03
C PRO A 92 21.07 4.75 -0.60
N LEU A 93 21.06 5.95 -1.21
CA LEU A 93 22.25 6.64 -1.68
C LEU A 93 23.13 6.94 -0.46
N SER A 94 24.01 6.00 -0.14
CA SER A 94 25.07 6.20 0.84
C SER A 94 26.01 7.28 0.29
N GLY A 95 25.82 8.53 0.71
CA GLY A 95 26.84 9.57 0.55
C GLY A 95 26.45 10.87 -0.14
N SER A 96 25.19 11.14 -0.47
CA SER A 96 24.79 12.47 -0.93
C SER A 96 23.95 13.18 0.11
N ASN A 97 24.09 14.50 0.17
CA ASN A 97 23.36 15.44 1.00
C ASN A 97 21.86 15.38 0.65
N VAL A 98 21.16 14.30 1.05
CA VAL A 98 19.74 14.08 0.80
C VAL A 98 19.01 15.17 1.56
N GLN A 99 18.50 16.16 0.82
CA GLN A 99 17.58 17.15 1.36
C GLN A 99 16.48 16.39 2.10
N PRO A 100 16.18 16.73 3.36
CA PRO A 100 15.13 16.05 4.10
C PRO A 100 13.84 16.13 3.31
N ILE A 101 13.23 14.98 3.00
CA ILE A 101 11.94 14.93 2.34
C ILE A 101 10.95 15.70 3.22
N ASN A 102 10.43 16.81 2.70
CA ASN A 102 9.43 17.60 3.39
C ASN A 102 8.07 16.90 3.27
N ALA A 103 7.90 15.87 4.11
CA ALA A 103 6.73 15.00 4.09
C ALA A 103 5.72 15.40 5.18
N ASN A 104 4.45 15.46 4.78
CA ASN A 104 3.34 15.73 5.68
C ASN A 104 2.94 14.44 6.42
N ILE A 105 2.45 14.54 7.66
CA ILE A 105 1.91 13.36 8.34
C ILE A 105 0.54 13.02 7.73
N LEU A 106 0.41 11.81 7.18
CA LEU A 106 -0.85 11.33 6.65
C LEU A 106 -1.78 10.98 7.81
N HIS A 107 -2.95 11.63 7.85
CA HIS A 107 -3.94 11.41 8.90
C HIS A 107 -4.96 10.35 8.48
N ARG A 108 -5.42 10.41 7.23
CA ARG A 108 -6.44 9.53 6.69
C ARG A 108 -6.13 9.20 5.23
N MET A 109 -6.42 7.96 4.86
CA MET A 109 -6.41 7.53 3.47
C MET A 109 -7.73 6.83 3.17
N ASP A 110 -8.48 7.38 2.23
CA ASP A 110 -9.77 6.82 1.83
C ASP A 110 -9.61 6.11 0.49
N ILE A 111 -10.08 4.87 0.41
CA ILE A 111 -10.04 4.06 -0.80
C ILE A 111 -11.46 3.73 -1.20
N SER A 112 -11.80 4.04 -2.45
CA SER A 112 -13.08 3.68 -3.06
C SER A 112 -12.80 2.93 -4.36
N CYS A 113 -13.62 1.94 -4.69
CA CYS A 113 -13.53 1.23 -5.96
C CYS A 113 -14.82 1.41 -6.75
N LYS A 114 -14.70 1.88 -7.99
CA LYS A 114 -15.81 2.00 -8.94
C LYS A 114 -15.32 1.58 -10.33
N ASP A 115 -16.10 0.76 -11.03
CA ASP A 115 -15.79 0.29 -12.39
C ASP A 115 -14.38 -0.33 -12.49
N GLN A 116 -13.99 -1.11 -11.47
CA GLN A 116 -12.68 -1.77 -11.33
C GLN A 116 -11.48 -0.82 -11.24
N ARG A 117 -11.71 0.46 -10.94
CA ARG A 117 -10.66 1.43 -10.62
C ARG A 117 -10.74 1.86 -9.17
N TYR A 118 -9.60 1.82 -8.50
CA TYR A 118 -9.43 2.31 -7.14
C TYR A 118 -9.09 3.79 -7.18
N LYS A 119 -9.90 4.61 -6.53
CA LYS A 119 -9.57 5.99 -6.20
C LYS A 119 -9.04 6.02 -4.77
N VAL A 120 -7.77 6.41 -4.62
CA VAL A 120 -7.11 6.59 -3.33
C VAL A 120 -7.01 8.09 -3.05
N SER A 121 -7.53 8.54 -1.92
CA SER A 121 -7.53 9.96 -1.52
C SER A 121 -6.73 10.13 -0.22
N PHE A 122 -5.84 11.12 -0.20
CA PHE A 122 -4.88 11.35 0.89
C PHE A 122 -5.23 12.63 1.64
N PHE A 123 -5.31 12.55 2.97
CA PHE A 123 -5.68 13.66 3.84
C PHE A 123 -4.62 13.87 4.91
N VAL A 124 -4.19 15.12 5.06
CA VAL A 124 -3.26 15.54 6.10
C VAL A 124 -4.02 16.16 7.27
N VAL A 125 -3.32 16.33 8.39
CA VAL A 125 -3.87 17.05 9.55
C VAL A 125 -4.24 18.47 9.13
N ASP A 126 -5.37 18.98 9.64
CA ASP A 126 -5.91 20.33 9.40
C ASP A 126 -6.57 20.60 8.03
N THR A 127 -6.79 19.56 7.21
CA THR A 127 -7.56 19.68 5.95
C THR A 127 -8.69 18.66 5.86
N GLU A 128 -9.92 19.11 5.62
CA GLU A 128 -11.04 18.20 5.33
C GLU A 128 -11.01 17.68 3.88
N GLU A 129 -10.42 18.45 2.97
CA GLU A 129 -10.25 18.08 1.57
C GLU A 129 -9.03 17.18 1.36
N ALA A 130 -9.11 16.30 0.35
CA ALA A 130 -7.98 15.49 -0.03
C ALA A 130 -6.88 16.37 -0.65
N VAL A 131 -5.67 16.31 -0.11
CA VAL A 131 -4.51 17.05 -0.65
C VAL A 131 -3.88 16.34 -1.84
N ALA A 132 -4.09 15.03 -1.95
CA ALA A 132 -3.70 14.25 -3.12
C ALA A 132 -4.71 13.14 -3.45
N ILE A 133 -4.74 12.74 -4.71
CA ILE A 133 -5.58 11.66 -5.22
C ILE A 133 -4.77 10.81 -6.21
N SER A 134 -4.98 9.50 -6.20
CA SER A 134 -4.50 8.59 -7.23
C SER A 134 -5.62 7.70 -7.75
N TYR A 135 -5.47 7.25 -9.00
CA TYR A 135 -6.36 6.31 -9.65
C TYR A 135 -5.54 5.11 -10.09
N LEU A 136 -5.91 3.94 -9.56
CA LEU A 136 -5.17 2.69 -9.74
C LEU A 136 -6.07 1.63 -10.35
N ASP A 137 -5.52 0.83 -11.25
CA ASP A 137 -6.11 -0.47 -11.58
C ASP A 137 -5.83 -1.48 -10.45
N SER A 138 -6.41 -2.68 -10.55
CA SER A 138 -6.23 -3.73 -9.54
C SER A 138 -4.76 -4.11 -9.33
N GLY A 139 -4.00 -4.26 -10.41
CA GLY A 139 -2.58 -4.64 -10.32
C GLY A 139 -1.76 -3.56 -9.61
N GLN A 140 -1.94 -2.30 -9.98
CA GLN A 140 -1.30 -1.16 -9.33
C GLN A 140 -1.68 -1.05 -7.85
N PHE A 141 -2.95 -1.30 -7.52
CA PHE A 141 -3.40 -1.30 -6.13
C PHE A 141 -2.72 -2.40 -5.31
N HIS A 142 -2.67 -3.63 -5.82
CA HIS A 142 -1.94 -4.72 -5.16
C HIS A 142 -0.43 -4.43 -5.02
N GLN A 143 0.18 -3.73 -5.99
CA GLN A 143 1.59 -3.30 -5.88
C GLN A 143 1.77 -2.29 -4.75
N VAL A 144 0.93 -1.26 -4.67
CA VAL A 144 0.96 -0.27 -3.58
C VAL A 144 0.80 -0.95 -2.22
N LEU A 145 -0.16 -1.89 -2.09
CA LEU A 145 -0.32 -2.67 -0.86
C LEU A 145 0.92 -3.49 -0.53
N SER A 146 1.60 -4.05 -1.54
CA SER A 146 2.82 -4.84 -1.35
C SER A 146 3.96 -4.01 -0.77
N PHE A 147 4.15 -2.78 -1.24
CA PHE A 147 5.19 -1.89 -0.70
C PHE A 147 4.88 -1.48 0.74
N ILE A 148 3.62 -1.12 1.02
CA ILE A 148 3.20 -0.77 2.39
C ILE A 148 3.37 -1.96 3.34
N HIS A 149 2.98 -3.17 2.91
CA HIS A 149 3.13 -4.40 3.69
C HIS A 149 4.61 -4.78 3.88
N SER A 150 5.44 -4.63 2.84
CA SER A 150 6.89 -4.86 2.94
C SER A 150 7.55 -3.90 3.92
N GLY A 151 7.17 -2.62 3.91
CA GLY A 151 7.65 -1.64 4.88
C GLY A 151 7.21 -1.98 6.30
N ALA A 152 5.98 -2.48 6.50
CA ALA A 152 5.51 -2.94 7.80
C ALA A 152 6.28 -4.18 8.31
N LEU A 153 6.68 -5.08 7.41
CA LEU A 153 7.56 -6.22 7.75
C LEU A 153 8.98 -5.74 8.11
N GLU A 154 9.57 -4.85 7.32
CA GLU A 154 10.93 -4.34 7.53
C GLU A 154 11.07 -3.48 8.80
N LEU A 155 9.99 -2.84 9.22
CA LEU A 155 9.89 -2.08 10.47
C LEU A 155 9.39 -2.94 11.65
N GLU A 156 9.19 -4.25 11.46
CA GLU A 156 8.76 -5.19 12.49
C GLU A 156 7.44 -4.79 13.19
N TRP A 157 6.48 -4.28 12.40
CA TRP A 157 5.20 -3.79 12.94
C TRP A 157 4.23 -4.89 13.39
N GLY A 158 4.61 -6.16 13.27
CA GLY A 158 3.80 -7.31 13.70
C GLY A 158 2.70 -7.68 12.69
N VAL A 159 2.97 -7.53 11.40
CA VAL A 159 2.10 -8.06 10.32
C VAL A 159 2.55 -9.47 9.96
N GLU A 160 1.62 -10.30 9.48
CA GLU A 160 1.91 -11.63 8.95
C GLU A 160 2.80 -11.56 7.71
N ALA A 161 3.53 -12.64 7.44
CA ALA A 161 4.42 -12.75 6.27
C ALA A 161 3.66 -12.65 4.94
N ASP A 162 2.41 -13.14 4.91
CA ASP A 162 1.52 -13.03 3.76
C ASP A 162 0.34 -12.10 4.08
N LEU A 163 0.13 -11.07 3.26
CA LEU A 163 -0.93 -10.08 3.48
C LEU A 163 -2.34 -10.67 3.45
N PHE A 164 -2.57 -11.70 2.64
CA PHE A 164 -3.88 -12.35 2.49
C PHE A 164 -3.87 -13.79 3.05
N ALA A 165 -3.07 -14.05 4.09
CA ALA A 165 -3.07 -15.34 4.76
C ALA A 165 -4.48 -15.72 5.27
N SER A 166 -4.84 -16.99 5.11
CA SER A 166 -6.03 -17.57 5.74
C SER A 166 -5.68 -18.03 7.16
N ASP A 167 -6.54 -17.74 8.14
CA ASP A 167 -6.42 -18.27 9.52
C ASP A 167 -6.37 -19.81 9.58
N ASP A 168 -6.78 -20.51 8.51
CA ASP A 168 -6.78 -21.97 8.41
C ASP A 168 -5.38 -22.61 8.47
N ALA A 169 -4.31 -21.84 8.29
CA ALA A 169 -2.94 -22.37 8.45
C ALA A 169 -2.57 -22.74 9.90
N GLN A 170 -3.40 -22.36 10.89
CA GLN A 170 -3.20 -22.75 12.29
C GLN A 170 -3.89 -24.08 12.68
N GLN A 171 -4.58 -24.77 11.77
CA GLN A 171 -5.06 -26.12 12.06
C GLN A 171 -3.89 -27.12 12.06
N GLN A 172 -3.28 -27.25 13.24
CA GLN A 172 -2.31 -28.28 13.60
C GLN A 172 -2.82 -29.67 13.17
N TYR A 173 -2.14 -30.28 12.21
CA TYR A 173 -2.24 -31.72 12.00
C TYR A 173 -1.59 -32.43 13.20
N THR A 174 -2.37 -32.75 14.23
CA THR A 174 -1.99 -33.81 15.18
C THR A 174 -2.22 -35.16 14.51
N LEU A 175 -1.14 -35.81 14.09
CA LEU A 175 -1.16 -37.25 13.81
C LEU A 175 -1.28 -37.99 15.14
N GLN A 176 -2.27 -38.89 15.25
CA GLN A 176 -2.39 -39.89 16.32
C GLN A 176 -1.41 -41.04 16.10
#